data_AF-A0A3M1D3I0-F1
#
_entry.id   AF-A0A3M1D3I0-F1
#
_cell.length_a   1.000
_cell.length_b   1.000
_cell.length_c   1.000
_cell.angle_alpha   90.00
_cell.angle_beta   90.00
_cell.angle_gamma   90.00
#
_symmetry.space_group_name_H-M   'P 1'
#
loop_
_entity.id
_entity.type
_entity.pdbx_description
1 polymer ?
#
loop_
_entity_poly.entity_id
_entity_poly.type
_entity_poly.pdbx_seq_one_letter_code
_entity_poly.pdbx_strand_id
1 'polypeptide(L)'
;MIPTIALLVPALLACGSPSAGTGDPGDGGVAGPLPADDFAAEYAQAVCSWYEDCGVLVEVYETWEDCLRHYEDAMNTYVDQAACDYDPALGRACVDEIATIPCDKTGYHWSDDSPCLSMCGE
;
A
#
# COMPACT_ATOMS: atom_id res chain seq x y z
N MET A 1 -17.31 -66.81 17.63
CA MET A 1 -15.99 -66.27 18.03
C MET A 1 -15.52 -65.36 16.92
N ILE A 2 -15.66 -64.05 17.09
CA ILE A 2 -15.37 -63.02 16.09
C ILE A 2 -14.37 -62.05 16.75
N PRO A 3 -13.19 -61.83 16.17
CA PRO A 3 -12.15 -61.02 16.80
C PRO A 3 -12.45 -59.52 16.68
N THR A 4 -12.17 -58.83 17.78
CA THR A 4 -12.15 -57.37 17.94
C THR A 4 -11.12 -56.76 17.01
N ILE A 5 -11.54 -56.01 15.99
CA ILE A 5 -10.66 -55.19 15.16
C ILE A 5 -10.65 -53.78 15.73
N ALA A 6 -9.49 -53.42 16.28
CA ALA A 6 -9.18 -52.11 16.81
C ALA A 6 -9.14 -51.06 15.69
N LEU A 7 -9.74 -49.91 15.98
CA LEU A 7 -9.72 -48.68 15.19
C LEU A 7 -8.28 -48.19 15.02
N LEU A 8 -7.81 -48.07 13.78
CA LEU A 8 -6.64 -47.29 13.42
C LEU A 8 -7.11 -46.16 12.49
N VAL A 9 -7.27 -44.99 13.08
CA VAL A 9 -7.46 -43.71 12.37
C VAL A 9 -6.08 -43.27 11.88
N PRO A 10 -5.83 -43.17 10.56
CA PRO A 10 -4.63 -42.52 10.06
C PRO A 10 -4.78 -41.01 10.29
N ALA A 11 -3.88 -40.47 11.10
CA ALA A 11 -3.73 -39.05 11.36
C ALA A 11 -3.54 -38.27 10.05
N LEU A 12 -4.39 -37.27 9.85
CA LEU A 12 -4.24 -36.25 8.83
C LEU A 12 -2.91 -35.51 9.07
N LEU A 13 -1.97 -35.64 8.14
CA LEU A 13 -0.83 -34.72 8.03
C LEU A 13 -1.36 -33.36 7.57
N ALA A 14 -1.60 -32.47 8.53
CA ALA A 14 -1.86 -31.06 8.28
C ALA A 14 -0.53 -30.30 8.10
N CYS A 15 -0.50 -29.48 7.05
CA CYS A 15 0.24 -28.23 6.88
C CYS A 15 1.60 -28.09 7.58
N GLY A 16 2.67 -28.30 6.82
CA GLY A 16 3.98 -27.70 7.09
C GLY A 16 4.19 -26.47 6.20
N SER A 17 3.85 -25.28 6.69
CA SER A 17 4.44 -24.01 6.25
C SER A 17 4.63 -23.13 7.48
N PRO A 18 5.82 -23.09 8.11
CA PRO A 18 6.16 -21.98 8.95
C PRO A 18 6.50 -20.79 8.05
N SER A 19 5.49 -19.98 7.71
CA SER A 19 5.72 -18.62 7.23
C SER A 19 6.36 -17.84 8.38
N ALA A 20 7.68 -17.72 8.34
CA ALA A 20 8.41 -16.73 9.10
C ALA A 20 8.06 -15.35 8.51
N GLY A 21 7.49 -14.48 9.35
CA GLY A 21 7.03 -13.17 8.95
C GLY A 21 6.11 -12.57 10.00
N THR A 22 6.65 -12.37 11.20
CA THR A 22 6.13 -11.45 12.20
C THR A 22 5.98 -10.05 11.58
N GLY A 23 4.76 -9.69 11.20
CA GLY A 23 4.34 -8.31 11.01
C GLY A 23 3.49 -7.92 12.21
N ASP A 24 4.12 -7.23 13.15
CA ASP A 24 3.56 -6.74 14.41
C ASP A 24 2.37 -5.79 14.16
N PRO A 25 1.18 -6.04 14.73
CA PRO A 25 0.07 -5.09 14.67
C PRO A 25 0.15 -4.13 15.87
N GLY A 26 0.74 -2.96 15.64
CA GLY A 26 0.47 -1.76 16.43
C GLY A 26 1.63 -1.28 17.29
N ASP A 27 2.39 -0.33 16.74
CA ASP A 27 3.02 0.71 17.53
C ASP A 27 2.67 2.04 16.86
N GLY A 28 2.13 2.99 17.62
CA GLY A 28 1.94 4.38 17.19
C GLY A 28 3.26 5.13 17.00
N GLY A 29 4.30 4.42 16.55
CA GLY A 29 5.57 4.95 16.13
C GLY A 29 5.36 5.71 14.84
N VAL A 30 5.84 6.95 14.82
CA VAL A 30 5.93 7.74 13.59
C VAL A 30 6.49 6.85 12.48
N ALA A 31 5.71 6.65 11.43
CA ALA A 31 6.12 5.79 10.33
C ALA A 31 7.48 6.29 9.83
N GLY A 32 8.46 5.38 9.77
CA GLY A 32 9.81 5.72 9.36
C GLY A 32 9.88 6.14 7.89
N PRO A 33 11.08 6.51 7.41
CA PRO A 33 11.32 6.77 6.00
C PRO A 33 10.79 5.61 5.12
N LEU A 34 10.18 5.95 4.01
CA LEU A 34 9.54 5.03 3.08
C LEU A 34 10.51 4.69 1.94
N PRO A 35 11.00 3.45 1.82
CA PRO A 35 11.90 3.09 0.71
C PRO A 35 11.20 3.16 -0.65
N ALA A 36 11.96 3.41 -1.71
CA ALA A 36 11.43 3.61 -3.07
C ALA A 36 10.61 2.41 -3.58
N ASP A 37 11.07 1.19 -3.32
CA ASP A 37 10.39 -0.05 -3.74
C ASP A 37 8.98 -0.21 -3.14
N ASP A 38 8.73 0.39 -1.97
CA ASP A 38 7.44 0.33 -1.27
C ASP A 38 6.57 1.59 -1.55
N PHE A 39 7.19 2.68 -2.05
CA PHE A 39 6.54 3.97 -2.21
C PHE A 39 5.31 3.92 -3.12
N ALA A 40 5.42 3.28 -4.28
CA ALA A 40 4.34 3.25 -5.27
C ALA A 40 3.08 2.57 -4.70
N ALA A 41 3.25 1.47 -3.96
CA ALA A 41 2.15 0.72 -3.35
C ALA A 41 1.51 1.48 -2.18
N GLU A 42 2.30 2.12 -1.33
CA GLU A 42 1.77 2.93 -0.22
C GLU A 42 1.06 4.20 -0.72
N TYR A 43 1.64 4.87 -1.71
CA TYR A 43 1.03 6.04 -2.35
C TYR A 43 -0.30 5.66 -3.03
N ALA A 44 -0.33 4.57 -3.80
CA ALA A 44 -1.55 4.13 -4.46
C ALA A 44 -2.65 3.79 -3.46
N GLN A 45 -2.33 3.09 -2.36
CA GLN A 45 -3.29 2.83 -1.30
C GLN A 45 -3.83 4.12 -0.67
N ALA A 46 -2.98 5.09 -0.38
CA ALA A 46 -3.40 6.36 0.21
C ALA A 46 -4.32 7.15 -0.74
N VAL A 47 -3.94 7.28 -2.01
CA VAL A 47 -4.76 8.01 -3.00
C VAL A 47 -6.08 7.30 -3.26
N CYS A 48 -6.08 5.97 -3.42
CA CYS A 48 -7.31 5.22 -3.64
C CYS A 48 -8.23 5.26 -2.42
N SER A 49 -7.69 5.21 -1.21
CA SER A 49 -8.46 5.41 0.03
C SER A 49 -9.12 6.77 0.03
N TRP A 50 -8.38 7.82 -0.36
CA TRP A 50 -8.94 9.16 -0.50
C TRP A 50 -10.08 9.21 -1.54
N TYR A 51 -9.93 8.60 -2.71
CA TYR A 51 -11.01 8.51 -3.70
C TYR A 51 -12.25 7.76 -3.18
N GLU A 52 -12.03 6.69 -2.40
CA GLU A 52 -13.11 5.91 -1.78
C GLU A 52 -13.85 6.73 -0.72
N ASP A 53 -13.10 7.36 0.20
CA ASP A 53 -13.64 8.20 1.27
C ASP A 53 -14.39 9.42 0.73
N CYS A 54 -13.91 10.00 -0.38
CA CYS A 54 -14.59 11.09 -1.07
C CYS A 54 -15.78 10.62 -1.93
N GLY A 55 -16.01 9.31 -2.04
CA GLY A 55 -17.13 8.70 -2.75
C GLY A 55 -17.07 8.87 -4.27
N VAL A 56 -15.87 9.06 -4.83
CA VAL A 56 -15.63 9.34 -6.25
C VAL A 56 -14.84 8.23 -6.96
N LEU A 57 -14.37 7.22 -6.23
CA LEU A 57 -13.57 6.13 -6.78
C LEU A 57 -14.21 5.44 -8.00
N VAL A 58 -15.48 5.06 -7.89
CA VAL A 58 -16.18 4.34 -8.97
C VAL A 58 -16.40 5.25 -10.20
N GLU A 59 -16.55 6.57 -9.99
CA GLU A 59 -16.72 7.53 -11.08
C GLU A 59 -15.42 7.74 -11.88
N VAL A 60 -14.25 7.57 -11.23
CA VAL A 60 -12.94 7.85 -11.83
C VAL A 60 -12.24 6.58 -12.34
N TYR A 61 -12.25 5.49 -11.55
CA TYR A 61 -11.47 4.28 -11.82
C TYR A 61 -12.30 3.02 -12.03
N GLU A 62 -13.63 3.07 -11.90
CA GLU A 62 -14.56 1.92 -11.91
C GLU A 62 -14.40 0.97 -10.71
N THR A 63 -13.18 0.54 -10.39
CA THR A 63 -12.87 -0.39 -9.29
C THR A 63 -11.67 0.08 -8.46
N TRP A 64 -11.56 -0.47 -7.24
CA TRP A 64 -10.42 -0.23 -6.36
C TRP A 64 -9.10 -0.74 -6.98
N GLU A 65 -9.16 -1.90 -7.62
CA GLU A 65 -7.99 -2.56 -8.23
C GLU A 65 -7.47 -1.76 -9.43
N ASP A 66 -8.38 -1.14 -10.21
CA ASP A 66 -8.01 -0.23 -11.29
C ASP A 66 -7.34 1.04 -10.78
N CYS A 67 -7.84 1.60 -9.68
CA CYS A 67 -7.21 2.74 -9.01
C CYS A 67 -5.78 2.40 -8.55
N LEU A 68 -5.62 1.28 -7.83
CA LEU A 68 -4.31 0.85 -7.33
C LEU A 68 -3.33 0.67 -8.48
N ARG A 69 -3.71 -0.11 -9.49
CA ARG A 69 -2.85 -0.37 -10.65
C ARG A 69 -2.44 0.91 -11.37
N HIS A 70 -3.37 1.86 -11.51
CA HIS A 70 -3.09 3.13 -12.17
C HIS A 70 -2.01 3.93 -11.43
N TYR A 71 -2.16 4.10 -10.12
CA TYR A 71 -1.22 4.89 -9.32
C TYR A 71 0.09 4.16 -9.03
N GLU A 72 0.07 2.84 -8.83
CA GLU A 72 1.29 2.05 -8.69
C GLU A 72 2.16 2.15 -9.95
N ASP A 73 1.58 1.99 -11.14
CA ASP A 73 2.32 2.08 -12.40
C ASP A 73 2.87 3.50 -12.63
N ALA A 74 2.05 4.52 -12.36
CA ALA A 74 2.45 5.92 -12.48
C ALA A 74 3.59 6.28 -11.52
N MET A 75 3.52 5.86 -10.25
CA MET A 75 4.53 6.17 -9.26
C MET A 75 5.81 5.36 -9.44
N ASN A 76 5.72 4.07 -9.79
CA ASN A 76 6.90 3.30 -10.19
C ASN A 76 7.62 4.00 -11.35
N THR A 77 6.87 4.40 -12.39
CA THR A 77 7.45 5.14 -13.51
C THR A 77 8.05 6.48 -13.10
N TYR A 78 7.51 7.15 -12.08
CA TYR A 78 8.02 8.43 -11.58
C TYR A 78 9.31 8.28 -10.79
N VAL A 79 9.37 7.32 -9.85
CA VAL A 79 10.56 7.11 -9.00
C VAL A 79 11.69 6.38 -9.74
N ASP A 80 11.38 5.56 -10.74
CA ASP A 80 12.37 4.86 -11.56
C ASP A 80 13.05 5.76 -12.62
N GLN A 81 12.64 7.02 -12.72
CA GLN A 81 13.30 7.93 -13.67
C GLN A 81 14.76 8.14 -13.27
N ALA A 82 15.67 8.08 -14.24
CA ALA A 82 17.10 8.21 -13.99
C ALA A 82 17.53 9.55 -13.34
N ALA A 83 16.66 10.57 -13.37
CA ALA A 83 16.87 11.86 -12.75
C ALA A 83 16.29 11.96 -11.33
N CYS A 84 15.51 10.97 -10.89
CA CYS A 84 14.94 10.95 -9.55
C CYS A 84 16.01 10.50 -8.54
N ASP A 85 16.49 11.42 -7.71
CA ASP A 85 17.23 11.09 -6.48
C ASP A 85 16.22 10.98 -5.34
N TYR A 86 15.58 9.82 -5.25
CA TYR A 86 14.45 9.62 -4.34
C TYR A 86 14.86 9.83 -2.87
N ASP A 87 14.14 10.72 -2.17
CA ASP A 87 14.26 10.94 -0.72
C ASP A 87 13.17 10.16 0.04
N PRO A 88 13.54 9.10 0.78
CA PRO A 88 12.60 8.28 1.56
C PRO A 88 11.80 9.04 2.64
N ALA A 89 12.35 10.12 3.19
CA ALA A 89 11.65 10.93 4.19
C ALA A 89 10.56 11.79 3.52
N LEU A 90 10.85 12.36 2.35
CA LEU A 90 9.86 13.09 1.56
C LEU A 90 8.81 12.14 0.97
N GLY A 91 9.20 10.93 0.57
CA GLY A 91 8.25 9.89 0.17
C GLY A 91 7.24 9.55 1.26
N ARG A 92 7.69 9.39 2.51
CA ARG A 92 6.79 9.19 3.66
C ARG A 92 5.88 10.40 3.87
N ALA A 93 6.45 11.61 3.89
CA ALA A 93 5.68 12.84 4.07
C ALA A 93 4.63 13.05 2.96
N CYS A 94 4.96 12.65 1.72
CA CYS A 94 4.05 12.63 0.58
C CYS A 94 2.85 11.71 0.81
N VAL A 95 3.08 10.48 1.27
CA VAL A 95 1.99 9.54 1.58
C VAL A 95 1.12 10.07 2.73
N ASP A 96 1.74 10.60 3.77
CA ASP A 96 1.03 11.13 4.94
C ASP A 96 0.19 12.38 4.59
N GLU A 97 0.66 13.21 3.65
CA GLU A 97 -0.06 14.40 3.19
C GLU A 97 -1.42 14.03 2.58
N ILE A 98 -1.48 12.96 1.77
CA ILE A 98 -2.72 12.50 1.11
C ILE A 98 -3.86 12.33 2.11
N ALA A 99 -3.57 11.74 3.27
CA ALA A 99 -4.57 11.49 4.32
C ALA A 99 -5.12 12.78 4.96
N THR A 100 -4.44 13.91 4.77
CA THR A 100 -4.86 15.21 5.32
C THR A 100 -5.65 16.06 4.33
N ILE A 101 -5.69 15.66 3.05
CA ILE A 101 -6.31 16.44 1.99
C ILE A 101 -7.83 16.37 2.10
N PRO A 102 -8.52 17.51 2.20
CA PRO A 102 -9.98 17.51 2.24
C PRO A 102 -10.56 17.02 0.91
N CYS A 103 -11.72 16.39 0.98
CA CYS A 103 -12.47 16.02 -0.22
C CYS A 103 -12.94 17.26 -0.97
N ASP A 104 -12.17 17.69 -1.96
CA ASP A 104 -12.57 18.69 -2.94
C ASP A 104 -12.85 18.01 -4.29
N LYS A 105 -14.12 18.02 -4.68
CA LYS A 105 -14.58 17.41 -5.93
C LYS A 105 -14.10 18.14 -7.18
N THR A 106 -13.45 19.29 -7.05
CA THR A 106 -12.83 20.01 -8.17
C THR A 106 -11.50 19.41 -8.60
N GLY A 107 -10.95 18.46 -7.82
CA GLY A 107 -9.81 17.65 -8.19
C GLY A 107 -8.71 17.67 -7.15
N TYR A 108 -7.84 16.66 -7.25
CA TYR A 108 -6.66 16.54 -6.41
C TYR A 108 -5.56 17.50 -6.90
N HIS A 109 -5.22 18.52 -6.10
CA HIS A 109 -4.13 19.45 -6.39
C HIS A 109 -3.08 19.39 -5.28
N TRP A 110 -1.84 19.11 -5.67
CA TRP A 110 -0.68 19.33 -4.81
C TRP A 110 -0.46 20.83 -4.63
N SER A 111 -0.17 21.27 -3.41
CA SER A 111 0.43 22.59 -3.21
C SER A 111 1.82 22.63 -3.82
N ASP A 112 2.29 23.81 -4.23
CA ASP A 112 3.66 23.99 -4.73
C ASP A 112 4.73 23.53 -3.71
N ASP A 113 4.39 23.55 -2.41
CA ASP A 113 5.23 23.09 -1.31
C ASP A 113 5.03 21.60 -0.94
N SER A 114 4.34 20.81 -1.78
CA SER A 114 4.05 19.41 -1.45
C SER A 114 5.33 18.56 -1.45
N PRO A 115 5.59 17.74 -0.42
CA PRO A 115 6.68 16.77 -0.41
C PRO A 115 6.67 15.82 -1.61
N CYS A 116 5.50 15.56 -2.21
CA CYS A 116 5.39 14.72 -3.40
C CYS A 116 6.04 15.33 -4.64
N LEU A 117 6.15 16.66 -4.72
CA LEU A 117 6.81 17.35 -5.83
C LEU A 117 8.32 17.42 -5.64
N SER A 118 8.80 17.37 -4.40
CA SER A 118 10.22 17.52 -4.06
C SER A 118 10.94 16.18 -3.84
N MET A 119 10.23 15.06 -3.77
CA MET A 119 10.81 13.76 -3.39
C MET A 119 11.85 13.19 -4.37
N CYS A 120 11.91 13.68 -5.61
CA CYS A 120 12.90 13.25 -6.61
C CYS A 120 14.08 14.21 -6.80
N GLY A 121 14.22 15.22 -5.94
CA GLY A 121 15.23 16.27 -6.07
C GLY A 121 14.82 17.32 -7.13
N GLU A 122 15.06 18.60 -6.83
CA GLU A 122 14.94 19.71 -7.79
C GLU A 122 16.23 19.91 -8.60
#